data_AF-A0A835IWL0-F1
#
_entry.id   AF-A0A835IWL0-F1
#
_cell.length_a   1.000
_cell.length_b   1.000
_cell.length_c   1.000
_cell.angle_alpha   90.00
_cell.angle_beta   90.00
_cell.angle_gamma   90.00
#
_symmetry.space_group_name_H-M   'P 1'
#
loop_
_entity.id
_entity.type
_entity.pdbx_description
1 polymer ?
#
loop_
_entity_poly.entity_id
_entity_poly.type
_entity_poly.pdbx_seq_one_letter_code
_entity_poly.pdbx_strand_id
1 'polypeptide(L)'
;MPFLLPPPPLTFSPYFSLKHQRKWKSDPNYTKAWYDRGAKVHQAEKYRKGACENCGAITHDAKVCMDRPRKKGAKWTNMYIAPDEKIETFELDYVSKRDRWNGYDTATFAHVIEARRKYLKEQQLKKLEEKNSNPSEQVEVSEEEEEEDDEDSLKVDEAKVDESKQMDFAKVEKRAALIEVAKTEP
;
A
#
# COMPACT_ATOMS: atom_id res chain seq x y z
N MET A 1 -3.09 48.10 15.01
CA MET A 1 -3.22 47.37 16.28
C MET A 1 -4.54 46.61 16.23
N PRO A 2 -4.57 45.28 16.07
CA PRO A 2 -5.83 44.54 16.05
C PRO A 2 -6.44 44.63 17.45
N PHE A 3 -7.62 45.28 17.54
CA PHE A 3 -8.38 45.41 18.77
C PHE A 3 -8.84 44.03 19.23
N LEU A 4 -8.32 43.56 20.36
CA LEU A 4 -8.90 42.40 21.06
C LEU A 4 -10.27 42.81 21.60
N LEU A 5 -11.33 42.21 21.04
CA LEU A 5 -12.70 42.44 21.51
C LEU A 5 -12.89 41.92 22.94
N PRO A 6 -13.65 42.64 23.79
CA PRO A 6 -13.96 42.20 25.15
C PRO A 6 -14.79 40.90 25.13
N PRO A 7 -14.65 40.02 26.14
CA PRO A 7 -15.32 38.72 26.15
C PRO A 7 -16.84 38.88 26.20
N PRO A 8 -17.61 38.06 25.45
CA PRO A 8 -19.06 38.12 25.45
C PRO A 8 -19.64 37.73 26.83
N PRO A 9 -20.81 38.27 27.23
CA PRO A 9 -21.37 38.16 28.58
C PRO A 9 -21.79 36.73 28.99
N LEU A 10 -21.64 35.74 28.12
CA LEU A 10 -22.10 34.37 28.33
C LEU A 10 -21.01 33.39 28.81
N THR A 11 -19.80 33.87 29.04
CA THR A 11 -18.71 33.02 29.53
C THR A 11 -18.28 33.44 30.93
N PHE A 12 -18.84 32.76 31.93
CA PHE A 12 -18.81 33.08 33.35
C PHE A 12 -17.42 32.80 33.97
N SER A 13 -16.46 33.69 33.79
CA SER A 13 -15.22 33.67 34.60
C SER A 13 -14.88 35.09 35.06
N PRO A 14 -14.86 35.36 36.37
CA PRO A 14 -14.61 36.71 36.93
C PRO A 14 -13.13 37.14 36.85
N TYR A 15 -12.25 36.30 36.29
CA TYR A 15 -10.82 36.58 36.14
C TYR A 15 -10.48 36.79 34.67
N PHE A 16 -9.71 37.86 34.37
CA PHE A 16 -9.19 38.13 33.02
C PHE A 16 -8.26 36.98 32.60
N SER A 17 -8.81 36.02 31.87
CA SER A 17 -8.10 34.83 31.43
C SER A 17 -8.44 34.52 29.98
N LEU A 18 -7.43 34.08 29.23
CA LEU A 18 -7.53 33.76 27.80
C LEU A 18 -8.18 32.38 27.56
N LYS A 19 -8.95 31.85 28.52
CA LYS A 19 -9.63 30.54 28.40
C LYS A 19 -10.59 30.51 27.22
N HIS A 20 -11.23 31.63 26.90
CA HIS A 20 -12.15 31.78 25.77
C HIS A 20 -11.45 31.74 24.40
N GLN A 21 -10.14 32.01 24.35
CA GLN A 21 -9.36 31.87 23.13
C GLN A 21 -8.90 30.42 22.90
N ARG A 22 -8.96 29.57 23.93
CA ARG A 22 -8.67 28.15 23.75
C ARG A 22 -9.82 27.51 22.97
N LYS A 23 -9.46 26.59 22.07
CA LYS A 23 -10.44 25.82 21.32
C LYS A 23 -11.29 25.01 22.30
N TRP A 24 -12.55 25.39 22.41
CA TRP A 24 -13.53 24.84 23.35
C TRP A 24 -13.99 23.41 23.01
N LYS A 25 -13.79 22.98 21.77
CA LYS A 25 -13.98 21.60 21.31
C LYS A 25 -12.63 21.05 20.87
N SER A 26 -12.11 20.04 21.56
CA SER A 26 -11.05 19.19 21.00
C SER A 26 -11.63 18.51 19.76
N ASP A 27 -10.95 18.59 18.62
CA ASP A 27 -11.41 17.87 17.43
C ASP A 27 -11.39 16.37 17.76
N PRO A 28 -12.55 15.68 17.74
CA PRO A 28 -12.59 14.25 18.03
C PRO A 28 -11.90 13.39 16.95
N ASN A 29 -11.56 14.01 15.82
CA ASN A 29 -11.46 13.35 14.53
C ASN A 29 -10.03 12.96 14.13
N TYR A 30 -9.14 12.84 15.10
CA TYR A 30 -7.77 12.38 14.85
C TYR A 30 -7.67 10.87 15.07
N THR A 31 -8.43 10.08 14.31
CA THR A 31 -8.20 8.64 14.25
C THR A 31 -7.11 8.36 13.21
N LYS A 32 -5.97 7.85 13.65
CA LYS A 32 -4.90 7.38 12.75
C LYS A 32 -5.19 5.99 12.15
N ALA A 33 -6.25 5.33 12.62
CA ALA A 33 -6.66 4.03 12.11
C ALA A 33 -7.20 4.15 10.68
N TRP A 34 -6.94 3.13 9.87
CA TRP A 34 -7.47 2.97 8.52
C TRP A 34 -8.26 1.66 8.44
N TYR A 35 -9.08 1.50 7.41
CA TYR A 35 -9.88 0.29 7.20
C TYR A 35 -9.03 -0.97 7.16
N ASP A 36 -9.45 -1.98 7.91
CA ASP A 36 -8.85 -3.33 7.88
C ASP A 36 -9.18 -4.06 6.57
N ARG A 37 -8.38 -3.83 5.53
CA ARG A 37 -8.59 -4.45 4.20
C ARG A 37 -8.45 -5.97 4.28
N GLY A 38 -9.49 -6.68 3.84
CA GLY A 38 -9.49 -8.14 3.79
C GLY A 38 -9.68 -8.84 5.13
N ALA A 39 -9.96 -8.10 6.21
CA ALA A 39 -10.29 -8.70 7.50
C ALA A 39 -11.63 -9.44 7.42
N LYS A 40 -11.59 -10.68 7.88
CA LYS A 40 -12.72 -11.61 7.91
C LYS A 40 -13.16 -11.77 9.35
N VAL A 41 -14.46 -11.71 9.61
CA VAL A 41 -15.01 -11.79 10.96
C VAL A 41 -15.53 -13.20 11.25
N HIS A 42 -16.55 -13.63 10.52
CA HIS A 42 -17.22 -14.91 10.76
C HIS A 42 -17.45 -15.65 9.43
N GLN A 43 -17.03 -16.91 9.37
CA GLN A 43 -17.43 -17.82 8.30
C GLN A 43 -18.59 -18.72 8.76
N ALA A 44 -19.72 -18.66 8.06
CA ALA A 44 -20.85 -19.53 8.33
C ALA A 44 -20.71 -20.86 7.58
N GLU A 45 -21.12 -21.96 8.21
CA GLU A 45 -21.18 -23.29 7.57
C GLU A 45 -22.44 -23.48 6.72
N LYS A 46 -23.50 -22.73 7.04
CA LYS A 46 -24.79 -22.79 6.35
C LYS A 46 -25.25 -21.40 5.92
N TYR A 47 -26.00 -21.37 4.83
CA TYR A 47 -26.58 -20.16 4.26
C TYR A 47 -27.56 -19.53 5.26
N ARG A 48 -27.35 -18.25 5.55
CA ARG A 48 -28.20 -17.44 6.42
C ARG A 48 -29.19 -16.62 5.59
N LYS A 49 -30.40 -16.40 6.12
CA LYS A 49 -31.38 -15.52 5.49
C LYS A 49 -30.81 -14.10 5.43
N GLY A 50 -30.91 -13.46 4.26
CA GLY A 50 -30.33 -12.12 4.05
C GLY A 50 -28.86 -12.12 3.63
N ALA A 51 -28.22 -13.29 3.50
CA ALA A 51 -26.89 -13.37 2.90
C ALA A 51 -26.93 -13.24 1.37
N CYS A 52 -25.79 -12.90 0.78
CA CYS A 52 -25.56 -12.87 -0.64
C CYS A 52 -25.92 -14.23 -1.28
N GLU A 53 -26.82 -14.22 -2.26
CA GLU A 53 -27.29 -15.45 -2.91
C GLU A 53 -26.16 -16.18 -3.66
N ASN A 54 -25.12 -15.45 -4.09
CA ASN A 54 -23.99 -15.99 -4.83
C ASN A 54 -22.94 -16.65 -3.90
N CYS A 55 -22.33 -15.88 -3.01
CA CYS A 55 -21.20 -16.32 -2.17
C CYS A 55 -21.60 -16.73 -0.75
N GLY A 56 -22.74 -16.27 -0.23
CA GLY A 56 -23.23 -16.59 1.11
C GLY A 56 -22.71 -15.70 2.25
N ALA A 57 -21.94 -14.64 1.98
CA ALA A 57 -21.58 -13.62 2.98
C ALA A 57 -22.76 -12.67 3.24
N ILE A 58 -22.91 -12.17 4.48
CA ILE A 58 -24.02 -11.27 4.84
C ILE A 58 -23.72 -9.78 4.59
N THR A 59 -22.48 -9.45 4.24
CA THR A 59 -22.02 -8.04 4.17
C THR A 59 -22.45 -7.29 2.92
N HIS A 60 -22.88 -8.00 1.88
CA HIS A 60 -23.24 -7.40 0.59
C HIS A 60 -24.33 -8.21 -0.14
N ASP A 61 -24.93 -7.58 -1.14
CA ASP A 61 -25.93 -8.20 -2.02
C ASP A 61 -25.27 -8.94 -3.19
N ALA A 62 -26.01 -9.87 -3.82
CA ALA A 62 -25.55 -10.63 -4.99
C ALA A 62 -25.07 -9.75 -6.17
N LYS A 63 -25.59 -8.52 -6.30
CA LYS A 63 -25.19 -7.58 -7.37
C LYS A 63 -23.82 -6.94 -7.13
N VAL A 64 -23.44 -6.74 -5.86
CA VAL A 64 -22.16 -6.12 -5.45
C VAL A 64 -21.15 -7.20 -5.03
N CYS A 65 -21.46 -8.47 -5.33
CA CYS A 65 -20.62 -9.58 -4.96
C CYS A 65 -19.28 -9.52 -5.70
N MET A 66 -18.19 -9.59 -4.94
CA MET A 66 -16.83 -9.59 -5.48
C MET A 66 -16.47 -10.96 -6.08
N ASP A 67 -17.18 -12.02 -5.69
CA ASP A 67 -17.00 -13.35 -6.25
C ASP A 67 -17.65 -13.47 -7.63
N ARG A 68 -17.04 -14.28 -8.49
CA ARG A 68 -17.58 -14.59 -9.81
C ARG A 68 -19.03 -15.12 -9.69
N PRO A 69 -20.00 -14.59 -10.46
CA PRO A 69 -21.37 -15.09 -10.46
C PRO A 69 -21.43 -16.60 -10.75
N ARG A 70 -22.01 -17.38 -9.84
CA ARG A 70 -22.14 -18.85 -9.96
C ARG A 70 -23.45 -19.20 -10.70
N LYS A 71 -23.45 -20.32 -11.43
CA LYS A 71 -24.69 -20.87 -12.05
C LYS A 71 -25.72 -21.28 -11.01
N LYS A 72 -25.27 -21.92 -9.93
CA LYS A 72 -26.05 -22.23 -8.74
C LYS A 72 -25.36 -21.57 -7.54
N GLY A 73 -25.97 -20.52 -7.01
CA GLY A 73 -25.43 -19.76 -5.89
C GLY A 73 -25.47 -20.52 -4.56
N ALA A 74 -24.75 -20.01 -3.57
CA ALA A 74 -24.69 -20.55 -2.21
C ALA A 74 -26.06 -20.72 -1.55
N LYS A 75 -27.07 -19.92 -1.95
CA LYS A 75 -28.46 -20.05 -1.48
C LYS A 75 -29.05 -21.45 -1.68
N TRP A 76 -28.72 -22.11 -2.79
CA TRP A 76 -29.30 -23.41 -3.17
C TRP A 76 -28.36 -24.57 -2.89
N THR A 77 -27.05 -24.36 -3.02
CA THR A 77 -26.05 -25.42 -2.86
C THR A 77 -25.56 -25.54 -1.43
N ASN A 78 -25.65 -24.49 -0.62
CA ASN A 78 -25.11 -24.42 0.74
C ASN A 78 -23.62 -24.78 0.85
N MET A 79 -22.89 -24.67 -0.26
CA MET A 79 -21.48 -25.04 -0.38
C MET A 79 -20.64 -23.81 -0.70
N TYR A 80 -19.39 -23.82 -0.23
CA TYR A 80 -18.41 -22.74 -0.45
C TYR A 80 -18.94 -21.37 -0.02
N ILE A 81 -19.28 -21.26 1.26
CA ILE A 81 -19.75 -20.03 1.88
C ILE A 81 -18.56 -19.13 2.18
N ALA A 82 -18.62 -17.91 1.65
CA ALA A 82 -17.62 -16.88 1.90
C ALA A 82 -17.71 -16.37 3.35
N PRO A 83 -16.58 -16.02 3.96
CA PRO A 83 -16.56 -15.36 5.26
C PRO A 83 -17.13 -13.93 5.17
N ASP A 84 -17.77 -13.49 6.25
CA ASP A 84 -18.25 -12.12 6.39
C ASP A 84 -17.07 -11.15 6.55
N GLU A 85 -17.16 -10.00 5.88
CA GLU A 85 -16.19 -8.91 5.94
C GLU A 85 -16.41 -8.02 7.18
N LYS A 86 -15.35 -7.37 7.66
CA LYS A 86 -15.46 -6.37 8.73
C LYS A 86 -15.94 -5.04 8.17
N ILE A 87 -17.15 -4.62 8.53
CA ILE A 87 -17.70 -3.31 8.15
C ILE A 87 -17.31 -2.30 9.24
N GLU A 88 -16.42 -1.38 8.89
CA GLU A 88 -16.00 -0.29 9.76
C GLU A 88 -16.48 1.05 9.19
N THR A 89 -16.77 2.00 10.07
CA THR A 89 -17.10 3.38 9.68
C THR A 89 -16.20 4.32 10.44
N PHE A 90 -15.51 5.21 9.71
CA PHE A 90 -14.59 6.19 10.28
C PHE A 90 -15.00 7.59 9.82
N GLU A 91 -14.99 8.54 10.76
CA GLU A 91 -15.07 9.96 10.45
C GLU A 91 -13.64 10.49 10.32
N LEU A 92 -13.27 10.90 9.10
CA LEU A 92 -11.94 11.38 8.78
C LEU A 92 -11.98 12.81 8.26
N ASP A 93 -10.94 13.56 8.58
CA ASP A 93 -10.74 14.93 8.11
C ASP A 93 -10.40 14.98 6.60
N TYR A 94 -10.46 16.19 6.02
CA TYR A 94 -10.26 16.42 4.59
C TYR A 94 -8.86 16.01 4.09
N VAL A 95 -7.83 16.20 4.92
CA VAL A 95 -6.46 15.75 4.61
C VAL A 95 -6.36 14.24 4.78
N SER A 96 -6.86 13.71 5.89
CA SER A 96 -6.82 12.28 6.20
C SER A 96 -7.53 11.43 5.15
N LYS A 97 -8.65 11.87 4.57
CA LYS A 97 -9.33 11.12 3.49
C LYS A 97 -8.51 11.01 2.20
N ARG A 98 -7.59 11.95 1.94
CA ARG A 98 -6.82 12.05 0.69
C ARG A 98 -5.35 11.70 0.86
N ASP A 99 -4.94 11.32 2.07
CA ASP A 99 -3.57 10.88 2.31
C ASP A 99 -3.30 9.62 1.48
N ARG A 100 -2.29 9.72 0.60
CA ARG A 100 -1.86 8.64 -0.28
C ARG A 100 -1.27 7.47 0.50
N TRP A 101 -0.77 7.72 1.71
CA TRP A 101 -0.09 6.73 2.54
C TRP A 101 -1.02 6.05 3.55
N ASN A 102 -2.34 6.22 3.41
CA ASN A 102 -3.32 5.55 4.25
C ASN A 102 -3.23 4.02 4.14
N GLY A 103 -3.14 3.36 5.30
CA GLY A 103 -2.99 1.91 5.40
C GLY A 103 -1.65 1.40 4.88
N TYR A 104 -0.61 2.23 4.87
CA TYR A 104 0.76 1.79 4.59
C TYR A 104 1.31 0.95 5.74
N ASP A 105 1.76 -0.26 5.42
CA ASP A 105 2.45 -1.14 6.37
C ASP A 105 3.94 -0.81 6.40
N THR A 106 4.43 -0.37 7.56
CA THR A 106 5.83 0.00 7.78
C THR A 106 6.79 -1.18 7.56
N ALA A 107 6.33 -2.43 7.71
CA ALA A 107 7.15 -3.61 7.46
C ALA A 107 7.52 -3.75 5.97
N THR A 108 6.67 -3.28 5.05
CA THR A 108 6.93 -3.36 3.61
C THR A 108 8.14 -2.53 3.17
N PHE A 109 8.53 -1.51 3.95
CA PHE A 109 9.72 -0.72 3.68
C PHE A 109 11.01 -1.55 3.77
N ALA A 110 11.00 -2.67 4.50
CA ALA A 110 12.14 -3.59 4.56
C ALA A 110 12.56 -4.09 3.17
N HIS A 111 11.61 -4.32 2.25
CA HIS A 111 11.92 -4.75 0.88
C HIS A 111 12.69 -3.68 0.08
N VAL A 112 12.43 -2.40 0.34
CA VAL A 112 13.16 -1.29 -0.28
C VAL A 112 14.60 -1.26 0.23
N ILE A 113 14.79 -1.46 1.54
CA ILE A 113 16.12 -1.56 2.16
C ILE A 113 16.88 -2.76 1.57
N GLU A 114 16.23 -3.92 1.45
CA GLU A 114 16.83 -5.11 0.85
C GLU A 114 17.23 -4.90 -0.62
N ALA A 115 16.36 -4.28 -1.42
CA ALA A 115 16.65 -3.95 -2.81
C ALA A 115 17.85 -2.98 -2.91
N ARG A 116 17.90 -1.95 -2.06
CA ARG A 116 19.03 -1.01 -2.01
C ARG A 116 20.32 -1.71 -1.60
N ARG A 117 20.27 -2.62 -0.62
CA ARG A 117 21.43 -3.42 -0.19
C ARG A 117 21.95 -4.31 -1.32
N LYS A 118 21.07 -4.95 -2.10
CA LYS A 118 21.46 -5.76 -3.26
C LYS A 118 22.15 -4.91 -4.32
N TYR A 119 21.57 -3.75 -4.65
CA TYR A 119 22.17 -2.81 -5.60
C TYR A 119 23.58 -2.37 -5.18
N LEU A 120 23.79 -2.04 -3.91
CA LEU A 120 25.13 -1.64 -3.41
C LEU A 120 26.15 -2.78 -3.50
N LYS A 121 25.74 -4.01 -3.19
CA LYS A 121 26.60 -5.20 -3.34
C LYS A 121 26.99 -5.44 -4.80
N GLU A 122 26.05 -5.30 -5.73
CA GLU A 122 26.34 -5.41 -7.16
C GLU A 122 27.32 -4.33 -7.63
N GLN A 123 27.18 -3.10 -7.14
CA GLN A 123 28.13 -2.03 -7.43
C GLN A 123 29.54 -2.32 -6.88
N GLN A 124 29.64 -2.88 -5.67
CA GLN A 124 30.92 -3.31 -5.09
C GLN A 124 31.56 -4.43 -5.91
N LEU A 125 30.78 -5.42 -6.34
CA LEU A 125 31.29 -6.51 -7.19
C LEU A 125 31.79 -6.00 -8.54
N LYS A 126 31.05 -5.10 -9.21
CA LYS A 126 31.51 -4.47 -10.46
C LYS A 126 32.82 -3.72 -10.30
N LYS A 127 32.97 -2.92 -9.24
CA LYS A 127 34.23 -2.22 -8.93
C LYS A 127 35.39 -3.18 -8.71
N LEU A 128 35.16 -4.33 -8.08
CA LEU A 128 36.19 -5.37 -7.88
C LEU A 128 36.54 -6.07 -9.20
N GLU A 129 35.57 -6.38 -10.04
CA GLU A 129 35.79 -6.96 -11.38
C GLU A 129 36.59 -6.02 -12.31
N GLU A 130 36.28 -4.73 -12.29
CA GLU A 130 37.02 -3.69 -13.03
C GLU A 130 38.47 -3.55 -12.54
N LYS A 131 38.71 -3.66 -11.22
CA LYS A 131 40.07 -3.64 -10.65
C LYS A 131 40.86 -4.93 -11.00
N ASN A 132 40.21 -6.08 -10.97
CA ASN A 132 40.85 -7.37 -11.28
C ASN A 132 41.12 -7.56 -12.78
N SER A 133 40.34 -6.92 -13.67
CA SER A 133 40.55 -6.96 -15.12
C SER A 133 41.62 -5.98 -15.61
N ASN A 134 42.05 -5.03 -14.77
CA ASN A 134 43.17 -4.12 -15.04
C ASN A 134 44.33 -4.31 -14.02
N PRO A 135 45.07 -5.43 -14.05
CA PRO A 135 46.14 -5.70 -13.09
C PRO A 135 47.45 -4.92 -13.35
N SER A 136 47.47 -3.94 -14.28
CA SER A 136 48.71 -3.29 -14.73
C SER A 136 49.08 -1.98 -14.01
N GLU A 137 48.39 -1.58 -12.94
CA GLU A 137 48.71 -0.34 -12.22
C GLU A 137 48.51 -0.48 -10.70
N GLN A 138 49.21 -1.45 -10.09
CA GLN A 138 49.45 -1.47 -8.65
C GLN A 138 50.91 -1.83 -8.39
N VAL A 139 51.78 -0.83 -8.50
CA VAL A 139 52.92 -0.69 -7.59
C VAL A 139 52.91 0.78 -7.16
N GLU A 140 52.87 0.97 -5.85
CA GLU A 140 53.03 2.22 -5.08
C GLU A 140 51.77 2.87 -4.47
N VAL A 141 51.90 3.11 -3.15
CA VAL A 141 51.00 3.75 -2.17
C VAL A 141 50.00 2.80 -1.52
N SER A 142 50.43 1.91 -0.60
CA SER A 142 50.66 2.12 0.84
C SER A 142 49.38 2.43 1.65
N GLU A 143 49.02 1.46 2.49
CA GLU A 143 48.44 1.58 3.84
C GLU A 143 47.98 2.98 4.27
N GLU A 144 46.67 3.16 4.47
CA GLU A 144 46.08 4.00 5.52
C GLU A 144 44.53 3.79 5.56
N GLU A 145 44.10 3.23 6.70
CA GLU A 145 42.86 3.57 7.42
C GLU A 145 41.48 3.12 6.87
N GLU A 146 40.91 2.13 7.59
CA GLU A 146 39.50 2.18 7.97
C GLU A 146 39.21 3.59 8.52
N GLU A 147 38.24 4.32 7.97
CA GLU A 147 37.23 5.14 8.66
C GLU A 147 36.41 5.91 7.60
N GLU A 148 35.10 5.93 7.82
CA GLU A 148 34.01 6.69 7.18
C GLU A 148 34.34 7.64 6.00
N ASP A 149 33.96 7.26 4.77
CA ASP A 149 33.70 8.22 3.69
C ASP A 149 32.45 7.79 2.89
N ASP A 150 31.31 7.85 3.58
CA ASP A 150 29.97 7.57 3.04
C ASP A 150 29.27 8.84 2.49
N GLU A 151 29.99 9.95 2.24
CA GLU A 151 29.33 11.24 1.96
C GLU A 151 29.88 12.12 0.82
N ASP A 152 30.63 11.68 -0.22
CA ASP A 152 30.85 12.61 -1.36
C ASP A 152 31.19 12.04 -2.75
N SER A 153 30.45 11.04 -3.25
CA SER A 153 30.60 10.61 -4.67
C SER A 153 29.30 10.29 -5.41
N LEU A 154 28.19 10.95 -5.03
CA LEU A 154 26.93 10.87 -5.77
C LEU A 154 26.68 12.14 -6.59
N LYS A 155 27.58 12.41 -7.53
CA LYS A 155 27.31 13.30 -8.67
C LYS A 155 27.58 12.54 -9.97
N VAL A 156 26.81 11.48 -10.18
CA VAL A 156 26.76 10.76 -11.45
C VAL A 156 25.67 11.41 -12.28
N ASP A 157 26.07 12.13 -13.32
CA ASP A 157 25.21 12.92 -14.19
C ASP A 157 24.05 12.09 -14.78
N GLU A 158 22.84 12.52 -14.45
CA GLU A 158 21.53 11.97 -14.83
C GLU A 158 21.17 12.28 -16.30
N ALA A 159 22.10 12.09 -17.25
CA ALA A 159 21.90 12.50 -18.64
C ALA A 159 22.25 11.45 -19.70
N LYS A 160 22.57 10.21 -19.33
CA LYS A 160 22.81 9.11 -20.28
C LYS A 160 22.10 7.82 -19.89
N VAL A 161 20.77 7.88 -19.76
CA VAL A 161 19.93 6.67 -19.80
C VAL A 161 19.57 6.44 -21.27
N ASP A 162 20.19 5.43 -21.87
CA ASP A 162 19.98 5.02 -23.25
C ASP A 162 18.59 4.37 -23.39
N GLU A 163 17.68 5.08 -24.07
CA GLU A 163 16.23 4.78 -24.23
C GLU A 163 15.94 3.50 -25.05
N SER A 164 17.00 2.85 -25.56
CA SER A 164 16.92 1.66 -26.40
C SER A 164 16.55 0.36 -25.67
N LYS A 165 16.61 0.32 -24.34
CA LYS A 165 16.33 -0.89 -23.52
C LYS A 165 14.87 -1.03 -23.06
N GLN A 166 13.97 -0.14 -23.48
CA GLN A 166 12.59 -0.08 -22.96
C GLN A 166 11.52 -0.66 -23.91
N MET A 167 11.91 -1.39 -24.96
CA MET A 167 10.98 -1.85 -26.02
C MET A 167 10.69 -3.36 -26.05
N ASP A 168 11.13 -4.14 -25.06
CA ASP A 168 10.96 -5.61 -25.06
C ASP A 168 9.66 -6.11 -24.38
N PHE A 169 8.54 -5.38 -24.53
CA PHE A 169 7.22 -5.79 -24.01
C PHE A 169 6.16 -6.05 -25.09
N ALA A 170 6.56 -6.25 -26.34
CA ALA A 170 5.62 -6.45 -27.45
C ALA A 170 5.83 -7.77 -28.20
N LYS A 171 5.48 -8.90 -27.56
CA LYS A 171 4.94 -10.08 -28.27
C LYS A 171 4.26 -11.05 -27.30
N VAL A 172 2.93 -10.96 -27.23
CA VAL A 172 2.09 -12.00 -26.62
C VAL A 172 1.50 -12.83 -27.76
N GLU A 173 2.02 -14.04 -27.97
CA GLU A 173 1.41 -15.02 -28.86
C GLU A 173 0.13 -15.57 -28.21
N LYS A 174 -1.02 -15.29 -28.82
CA LYS A 174 -2.30 -15.84 -28.43
C LYS A 174 -2.33 -17.34 -28.74
N ARG A 175 -2.17 -18.18 -27.73
CA ARG A 175 -2.53 -19.60 -27.83
C ARG A 175 -4.04 -19.74 -27.69
N ALA A 176 -4.74 -19.78 -28.82
CA ALA A 176 -6.15 -20.16 -28.87
C ALA A 176 -6.25 -21.68 -28.69
N ALA A 177 -6.84 -22.13 -27.58
CA ALA A 177 -7.19 -23.53 -27.39
C ALA A 177 -8.38 -23.88 -28.29
N LEU A 178 -8.15 -24.75 -29.27
CA LEU A 178 -9.19 -25.37 -30.07
C LEU A 178 -9.93 -26.37 -29.17
N ILE A 179 -11.16 -26.03 -28.78
CA ILE A 179 -12.07 -26.94 -28.07
C ILE A 179 -12.76 -27.78 -29.13
N GLU A 180 -12.33 -29.03 -29.31
CA GLU A 180 -13.08 -30.01 -30.09
C GLU A 180 -14.37 -30.36 -29.34
N VAL A 181 -15.48 -29.85 -29.85
CA VAL A 181 -16.82 -30.25 -29.42
C VAL A 181 -17.11 -31.60 -30.07
N ALA A 182 -16.91 -32.68 -29.32
CA ALA A 182 -17.44 -33.99 -29.68
C ALA A 182 -18.98 -33.92 -29.71
N LYS A 183 -19.54 -33.85 -30.91
CA LYS A 183 -20.97 -34.07 -31.16
C LYS A 183 -21.25 -35.56 -30.98
N THR A 184 -22.00 -35.90 -29.94
CA THR A 184 -22.74 -37.16 -29.87
C THR A 184 -24.17 -36.87 -30.35
N GLU A 185 -24.56 -37.47 -31.47
CA GLU A 185 -25.95 -37.59 -31.92
C GLU A 185 -26.23 -39.07 -32.23
N PRO A 186 -27.51 -39.45 -32.38
CA PRO A 186 -28.45 -39.88 -31.34
C PRO A 186 -28.36 -41.38 -31.00
#